data_AF-A0A4R5N7M0-F1
#
_entry.id   AF-A0A4R5N7M0-F1
#
_cell.length_a   1.000
_cell.length_b   1.000
_cell.length_c   1.000
_cell.angle_alpha   90.00
_cell.angle_beta   90.00
_cell.angle_gamma   90.00
#
_symmetry.space_group_name_H-M   'P 1'
#
loop_
_entity.id
_entity.type
_entity.pdbx_description
1 polymer ?
#
loop_
_entity_poly.entity_id
_entity_poly.type
_entity_poly.pdbx_seq_one_letter_code
_entity_poly.pdbx_strand_id
1 'polypeptide(L)'
;MRKMNKLFRNVITVVATSVIASSTFASTLTVSASSYRAKNVSGAVQRPLQYQDKKQLVLANQDNKKRAVDAHIQLSYSEKPTTKRNAKLEFNPVGWHNYRFKYQKSNGSISKSWLFNRGHLVGYQFSGLNDEARNLVPETAYLNTGALKSMNSGNKKSMLYYESHLASWLKSHRTYRLDYQVTPLYNAQELLPRQIRLAYVGYSKGGKEVAIHFNSSREEKGTDGATVVYLNNDSPNAIINYTDGTAKNTLNKKKTIAAAESASRSSSESSSAYKEYSESSSRSAESESQSRASSQAVSESKAIADSQSSEAKSQALAQSQAAEEQSKAASQSSVESSVVTTDNNINSTDHYKWAIQDGFNWDNRKGHSTRIAPGQPLPAGYHWQVQ
;
A
#
# COMPACT_ATOMS: atom_id res chain seq x y z
N MET A 1 -52.86 3.77 -78.45
CA MET A 1 -54.09 3.25 -77.80
C MET A 1 -54.07 3.64 -76.32
N ARG A 2 -54.89 4.63 -75.96
CA ARG A 2 -55.23 5.06 -74.58
C ARG A 2 -56.53 4.38 -74.18
N LYS A 3 -56.70 4.06 -72.88
CA LYS A 3 -57.94 4.03 -72.06
C LYS A 3 -57.79 2.98 -70.95
N MET A 4 -58.34 3.09 -69.74
CA MET A 4 -58.86 4.20 -68.93
C MET A 4 -59.26 3.55 -67.59
N ASN A 5 -59.06 4.30 -66.50
CA ASN A 5 -59.63 4.20 -65.15
C ASN A 5 -60.86 3.30 -64.92
N LYS A 6 -60.92 2.71 -63.71
CA LYS A 6 -62.10 2.80 -62.83
C LYS A 6 -61.73 2.75 -61.35
N LEU A 7 -62.23 3.74 -60.61
CA LEU A 7 -62.24 3.87 -59.15
C LEU A 7 -63.41 3.08 -58.51
N PHE A 8 -63.34 3.00 -57.17
CA PHE A 8 -64.38 2.70 -56.16
C PHE A 8 -64.52 1.20 -55.80
N ARG A 9 -64.64 0.75 -54.53
CA ARG A 9 -65.17 1.37 -53.30
C ARG A 9 -64.75 0.53 -52.06
N ASN A 10 -64.73 1.19 -50.90
CA ASN A 10 -64.39 0.69 -49.56
C ASN A 10 -65.17 -0.56 -49.09
N VAL A 11 -64.48 -1.46 -48.37
CA VAL A 11 -65.03 -2.13 -47.18
C VAL A 11 -63.97 -2.13 -46.10
N ILE A 12 -64.28 -1.45 -45.00
CA ILE A 12 -63.50 -1.36 -43.78
C ILE A 12 -63.81 -2.61 -42.95
N THR A 13 -62.80 -3.44 -42.69
CA THR A 13 -62.86 -4.46 -41.62
C THR A 13 -61.74 -4.14 -40.64
N VAL A 14 -62.14 -3.54 -39.51
CA VAL A 14 -61.26 -3.28 -38.36
C VAL A 14 -61.01 -4.61 -37.66
N VAL A 15 -59.82 -5.18 -37.85
CA VAL A 15 -59.32 -6.26 -36.99
C VAL A 15 -58.42 -5.60 -35.94
N ALA A 16 -58.95 -5.48 -34.72
CA ALA A 16 -58.20 -5.02 -33.56
C ALA A 16 -57.19 -6.09 -33.14
N THR A 17 -55.95 -5.98 -33.62
CA THR A 17 -54.81 -6.69 -33.05
C THR A 17 -54.22 -5.82 -31.95
N SER A 18 -54.39 -6.24 -30.69
CA SER A 18 -53.73 -5.61 -29.55
C SER A 18 -52.22 -5.87 -29.65
N VAL A 19 -51.48 -4.89 -30.18
CA VAL A 19 -50.02 -4.87 -30.06
C VAL A 19 -49.71 -4.35 -28.66
N ILE A 20 -49.38 -5.27 -27.74
CA ILE A 20 -48.76 -4.91 -26.48
C ILE A 20 -47.36 -4.39 -26.83
N ALA A 21 -47.22 -3.07 -26.90
CA ALA A 21 -45.94 -2.41 -27.02
C ALA A 21 -45.20 -2.56 -25.68
N SER A 22 -44.49 -3.67 -25.52
CA SER A 22 -43.49 -3.82 -24.47
C SER A 22 -42.37 -2.85 -24.77
N SER A 23 -42.44 -1.64 -24.19
CA SER A 23 -41.32 -0.71 -24.14
C SER A 23 -40.23 -1.31 -23.26
N THR A 24 -39.41 -2.17 -23.85
CA THR A 24 -38.14 -2.57 -23.25
C THR A 24 -37.24 -1.34 -23.31
N PHE A 25 -37.21 -0.57 -22.22
CA PHE A 25 -36.09 0.30 -21.94
C PHE A 25 -34.86 -0.60 -21.83
N ALA A 26 -34.15 -0.79 -22.95
CA ALA A 26 -32.80 -1.29 -22.93
C ALA A 26 -31.99 -0.25 -22.17
N SER A 27 -31.90 -0.42 -20.86
CA SER A 27 -30.87 0.21 -20.05
C SER A 27 -29.56 -0.26 -20.63
N THR A 28 -28.96 0.56 -21.49
CA THR A 28 -27.58 0.39 -21.90
C THR A 28 -26.76 0.57 -20.64
N LEU A 29 -26.53 -0.55 -19.94
CA LEU A 29 -25.43 -0.67 -19.00
C LEU A 29 -24.19 -0.26 -19.79
N THR A 30 -23.76 0.98 -19.59
CA THR A 30 -22.43 1.43 -19.94
C THR A 30 -21.50 0.55 -19.13
N VAL A 31 -21.03 -0.54 -19.73
CA VAL A 31 -19.85 -1.25 -19.26
C VAL A 31 -18.75 -0.21 -19.30
N SER A 32 -18.45 0.38 -18.14
CA SER A 32 -17.22 1.13 -17.94
C SER A 32 -16.10 0.18 -18.37
N ALA A 33 -15.59 0.36 -19.59
CA ALA A 33 -14.50 -0.46 -20.10
C ALA A 33 -13.39 -0.39 -19.05
N SER A 34 -13.03 -1.53 -18.47
CA SER A 34 -12.00 -1.60 -17.45
C SER A 34 -10.68 -1.16 -18.08
N SER A 35 -10.27 0.07 -17.82
CA SER A 35 -8.98 0.59 -18.30
C SER A 35 -7.83 -0.24 -17.73
N TYR A 36 -6.79 -0.47 -18.53
CA TYR A 36 -5.53 -1.06 -18.10
C TYR A 36 -4.66 -0.08 -17.30
N ARG A 37 -5.07 1.19 -17.20
CA ARG A 37 -4.40 2.18 -16.36
C ARG A 37 -4.44 1.75 -14.89
N ALA A 38 -3.29 1.70 -14.25
CA ALA A 38 -3.19 1.43 -12.83
C ALA A 38 -3.88 2.53 -12.01
N LYS A 39 -4.41 2.16 -10.84
CA LYS A 39 -4.85 3.13 -9.84
C LYS A 39 -3.63 3.84 -9.25
N ASN A 40 -3.81 5.08 -8.80
CA ASN A 40 -2.79 5.87 -8.09
C ASN A 40 -1.49 6.15 -8.86
N VAL A 41 -1.53 6.09 -10.19
CA VAL A 41 -0.44 6.59 -11.04
C VAL A 41 -0.81 7.94 -11.65
N SER A 42 0.18 8.78 -11.89
CA SER A 42 0.06 10.09 -12.53
C SER A 42 1.19 10.30 -13.53
N GLY A 43 0.93 11.11 -14.56
CA GLY A 43 1.87 11.53 -15.58
C GLY A 43 1.24 12.65 -16.42
N ALA A 44 1.93 13.09 -17.46
CA ALA A 44 1.43 14.14 -18.36
C ALA A 44 0.05 13.78 -18.93
N VAL A 45 -0.77 14.80 -19.20
CA VAL A 45 -2.09 14.63 -19.83
C VAL A 45 -1.90 14.14 -21.26
N GLN A 46 -2.76 13.22 -21.70
CA GLN A 46 -2.75 12.79 -23.09
C GLN A 46 -3.40 13.88 -23.95
N ARG A 47 -2.69 14.34 -24.98
CA ARG A 47 -3.20 15.28 -25.98
C ARG A 47 -2.28 15.29 -27.19
N PRO A 48 -2.75 15.06 -28.43
CA PRO A 48 -1.89 15.11 -29.62
C PRO A 48 -1.25 16.50 -29.82
N LEU A 49 -0.10 16.56 -30.51
CA LEU A 49 0.46 17.86 -30.89
C LEU A 49 -0.44 18.52 -31.93
N GLN A 50 -0.40 19.84 -31.97
CA GLN A 50 -0.98 20.56 -33.10
C GLN A 50 -0.33 20.07 -34.40
N TYR A 51 -1.14 19.74 -35.40
CA TYR A 51 -0.65 19.23 -36.66
C TYR A 51 0.30 20.24 -37.33
N GLN A 52 1.46 19.76 -37.75
CA GLN A 52 2.40 20.50 -38.59
C GLN A 52 2.93 19.55 -39.66
N ASP A 53 3.05 20.02 -40.90
CA ASP A 53 3.65 19.25 -41.99
C ASP A 53 5.19 19.27 -41.92
N LYS A 54 5.74 19.08 -40.72
CA LYS A 54 7.17 18.94 -40.44
C LYS A 54 7.37 18.18 -39.14
N LYS A 55 8.52 17.53 -39.00
CA LYS A 55 8.88 16.81 -37.77
C LYS A 55 8.78 17.74 -36.55
N GLN A 56 8.08 17.27 -35.52
CA GLN A 56 8.04 17.87 -34.20
C GLN A 56 8.56 16.84 -33.20
N LEU A 57 9.41 17.24 -32.28
CA LEU A 57 9.87 16.42 -31.15
C LEU A 57 9.90 17.31 -29.91
N VAL A 58 8.97 17.05 -28.99
CA VAL A 58 8.80 17.80 -27.76
C VAL A 58 9.10 16.87 -26.60
N LEU A 59 10.04 17.27 -25.75
CA LEU A 59 10.42 16.55 -24.54
C LEU A 59 10.16 17.44 -23.35
N ALA A 60 9.33 16.97 -22.42
CA ALA A 60 9.13 17.69 -21.16
C ALA A 60 10.44 17.71 -20.36
N ASN A 61 10.67 18.80 -19.64
CA ASN A 61 11.79 18.87 -18.70
C ASN A 61 11.64 17.76 -17.64
N GLN A 62 12.77 17.26 -17.16
CA GLN A 62 12.74 16.35 -16.03
C GLN A 62 12.12 17.05 -14.82
N ASP A 63 11.43 16.30 -13.99
CA ASP A 63 10.84 16.84 -12.77
C ASP A 63 11.90 17.11 -11.67
N ASN A 64 11.45 17.53 -10.49
CA ASN A 64 12.32 17.81 -9.34
C ASN A 64 13.12 16.60 -8.85
N LYS A 65 12.71 15.36 -9.19
CA LYS A 65 13.43 14.12 -8.92
C LYS A 65 14.30 13.65 -10.07
N LYS A 66 14.44 14.47 -11.13
CA LYS A 66 15.15 14.14 -12.36
C LYS A 66 14.52 12.94 -13.09
N ARG A 67 13.21 12.72 -12.93
CA ARG A 67 12.47 11.71 -13.70
C ARG A 67 12.08 12.29 -15.05
N ALA A 68 12.14 11.49 -16.10
CA ALA A 68 11.54 11.87 -17.39
C ALA A 68 10.02 12.00 -17.23
N VAL A 69 9.40 12.95 -17.94
CA VAL A 69 7.99 13.31 -17.70
C VAL A 69 7.11 13.00 -18.91
N ASP A 70 7.56 13.34 -20.11
CA ASP A 70 6.81 13.12 -21.36
C ASP A 70 7.73 13.26 -22.57
N ALA A 71 7.53 12.41 -23.57
CA ALA A 71 8.19 12.51 -24.87
C ALA A 71 7.16 12.39 -25.99
N HIS A 72 7.13 13.36 -26.89
CA HIS A 72 6.09 13.48 -27.90
C HIS A 72 6.71 13.78 -29.26
N ILE A 73 6.36 12.99 -30.27
CA ILE A 73 6.86 13.17 -31.63
C ILE A 73 5.72 13.22 -32.63
N GLN A 74 5.85 14.09 -33.64
CA GLN A 74 5.05 14.04 -34.86
C GLN A 74 5.99 13.92 -36.05
N LEU A 75 5.90 12.85 -36.86
CA LEU A 75 6.83 12.59 -37.97
C LEU A 75 6.19 11.81 -39.13
N SER A 76 6.70 12.01 -40.34
CA SER A 76 6.46 11.13 -41.49
C SER A 76 7.56 10.07 -41.63
N TYR A 77 7.37 9.12 -42.55
CA TYR A 77 8.35 8.06 -42.79
C TYR A 77 9.73 8.57 -43.23
N SER A 78 9.78 9.64 -44.04
CA SER A 78 11.03 10.22 -44.54
C SER A 78 11.82 11.00 -43.49
N GLU A 79 11.18 11.36 -42.37
CA GLU A 79 11.79 12.15 -41.28
C GLU A 79 12.36 11.27 -40.15
N LYS A 80 12.30 9.94 -40.31
CA LYS A 80 12.97 8.99 -39.42
C LYS A 80 14.50 9.22 -39.46
N PRO A 81 15.21 8.99 -38.36
CA PRO A 81 16.67 9.12 -38.33
C PRO A 81 17.33 8.14 -39.30
N THR A 82 18.35 8.63 -40.01
CA THR A 82 19.20 7.86 -40.91
C THR A 82 20.51 7.44 -40.25
N THR A 83 20.96 8.18 -39.23
CA THR A 83 22.15 7.87 -38.46
C THR A 83 22.00 6.55 -37.71
N LYS A 84 23.08 5.76 -37.64
CA LYS A 84 23.12 4.53 -36.86
C LYS A 84 23.04 4.85 -35.37
N ARG A 85 22.19 4.14 -34.63
CA ARG A 85 22.10 4.22 -33.17
C ARG A 85 23.45 3.89 -32.53
N ASN A 86 23.78 4.58 -31.43
CA ASN A 86 24.94 4.21 -30.62
C ASN A 86 24.81 2.76 -30.17
N ALA A 87 25.92 2.01 -30.19
CA ALA A 87 25.92 0.62 -29.77
C ALA A 87 25.50 0.44 -28.31
N LYS A 88 25.74 1.46 -27.48
CA LYS A 88 25.43 1.50 -26.07
C LYS A 88 24.98 2.91 -25.68
N LEU A 89 24.01 2.97 -24.76
CA LEU A 89 23.62 4.18 -24.04
C LEU A 89 24.43 4.26 -22.74
N GLU A 90 24.94 5.45 -22.43
CA GLU A 90 25.74 5.75 -21.24
C GLU A 90 24.94 6.45 -20.14
N PHE A 91 23.90 7.22 -20.48
CA PHE A 91 23.10 7.93 -19.48
C PHE A 91 22.30 6.97 -18.60
N ASN A 92 22.47 7.09 -17.28
CA ASN A 92 21.70 6.34 -16.31
C ASN A 92 20.54 7.20 -15.79
N PRO A 93 19.28 6.88 -16.14
CA PRO A 93 18.14 7.60 -15.58
C PRO A 93 18.03 7.36 -14.07
N VAL A 94 17.31 8.24 -13.38
CA VAL A 94 17.12 8.12 -11.93
C VAL A 94 16.50 6.77 -11.55
N GLY A 95 16.99 6.17 -10.46
CA GLY A 95 16.61 4.80 -10.04
C GLY A 95 17.23 3.68 -10.89
N TRP A 96 18.22 3.98 -11.74
CA TRP A 96 18.91 2.95 -12.52
C TRP A 96 19.76 2.01 -11.65
N HIS A 97 19.58 0.70 -11.84
CA HIS A 97 20.43 -0.36 -11.27
C HIS A 97 20.76 -1.41 -12.33
N ASN A 98 22.01 -1.91 -12.32
CA ASN A 98 22.47 -2.86 -13.33
C ASN A 98 22.37 -4.32 -12.84
N TYR A 99 21.16 -4.87 -12.83
CA TYR A 99 20.91 -6.23 -12.36
C TYR A 99 20.99 -7.29 -13.45
N ARG A 100 21.74 -8.38 -13.21
CA ARG A 100 21.76 -9.57 -14.06
C ARG A 100 21.11 -10.77 -13.34
N PHE A 101 19.83 -10.97 -13.57
CA PHE A 101 19.00 -11.93 -12.84
C PHE A 101 18.82 -13.26 -13.56
N LYS A 102 18.74 -14.31 -12.76
CA LYS A 102 18.38 -15.67 -13.19
C LYS A 102 16.91 -15.73 -13.58
N TYR A 103 16.60 -16.57 -14.56
CA TYR A 103 15.23 -16.94 -14.93
C TYR A 103 15.20 -18.39 -15.44
N GLN A 104 14.04 -19.02 -15.34
CA GLN A 104 13.82 -20.35 -15.88
C GLN A 104 13.26 -20.26 -17.30
N LYS A 105 13.88 -20.96 -18.24
CA LYS A 105 13.37 -21.13 -19.61
C LYS A 105 12.22 -22.14 -19.63
N SER A 106 11.48 -22.20 -20.74
CA SER A 106 10.39 -23.17 -20.93
C SER A 106 10.86 -24.62 -20.81
N ASN A 107 12.10 -24.92 -21.20
CA ASN A 107 12.71 -26.26 -21.05
C ASN A 107 13.25 -26.56 -19.64
N GLY A 108 12.91 -25.75 -18.64
CA GLY A 108 13.33 -25.94 -17.25
C GLY A 108 14.74 -25.44 -16.92
N SER A 109 15.60 -25.16 -17.91
CA SER A 109 16.97 -24.70 -17.66
C SER A 109 17.02 -23.26 -17.11
N ILE A 110 18.05 -22.98 -16.30
CA ILE A 110 18.28 -21.65 -15.72
C ILE A 110 19.24 -20.85 -16.60
N SER A 111 18.88 -19.62 -16.90
CA SER A 111 19.76 -18.66 -17.59
C SER A 111 19.76 -17.32 -16.88
N LYS A 112 20.56 -16.36 -17.37
CA LYS A 112 20.68 -15.02 -16.80
C LYS A 112 20.41 -13.96 -17.87
N SER A 113 19.71 -12.90 -17.50
CA SER A 113 19.51 -11.72 -18.34
C SER A 113 19.56 -10.44 -17.52
N TRP A 114 19.82 -9.32 -18.20
CA TRP A 114 19.72 -8.01 -17.58
C TRP A 114 18.25 -7.69 -17.31
N LEU A 115 17.94 -7.21 -16.10
CA LEU A 115 16.58 -6.86 -15.73
C LEU A 115 16.14 -5.57 -16.41
N PHE A 116 16.95 -4.51 -16.27
CA PHE A 116 16.64 -3.18 -16.77
C PHE A 116 17.42 -2.86 -18.04
N ASN A 117 16.74 -2.15 -18.93
CA ASN A 117 17.30 -1.42 -20.06
C ASN A 117 17.19 0.08 -19.76
N ARG A 118 18.13 0.87 -20.28
CA ARG A 118 17.94 2.31 -20.45
C ARG A 118 16.91 2.47 -21.57
N GLY A 119 15.63 2.45 -21.20
CA GLY A 119 14.51 2.34 -22.11
C GLY A 119 14.14 3.72 -22.64
N HIS A 120 13.97 3.79 -23.96
CA HIS A 120 13.48 5.00 -24.62
C HIS A 120 12.00 5.17 -24.36
N LEU A 121 11.55 6.41 -24.08
CA LEU A 121 10.12 6.72 -24.16
C LEU A 121 9.70 6.67 -25.64
N VAL A 122 10.18 7.60 -26.46
CA VAL A 122 10.05 7.51 -27.93
C VAL A 122 11.28 6.81 -28.49
N GLY A 123 11.09 5.60 -29.02
CA GLY A 123 12.14 4.74 -29.55
C GLY A 123 13.04 5.40 -30.58
N TYR A 124 14.31 4.99 -30.60
CA TYR A 124 15.34 5.56 -31.47
C TYR A 124 14.91 5.64 -32.93
N GLN A 125 14.20 4.62 -33.44
CA GLN A 125 13.76 4.58 -34.84
C GLN A 125 12.82 5.73 -35.24
N PHE A 126 12.25 6.46 -34.28
CA PHE A 126 11.45 7.66 -34.51
C PHE A 126 12.21 8.91 -34.09
N SER A 127 12.75 8.93 -32.86
CA SER A 127 13.35 10.12 -32.26
C SER A 127 14.74 10.42 -32.82
N GLY A 128 15.58 9.40 -32.99
CA GLY A 128 17.02 9.52 -33.27
C GLY A 128 17.85 9.84 -32.03
N LEU A 129 17.25 9.83 -30.83
CA LEU A 129 17.92 10.21 -29.59
C LEU A 129 18.68 9.04 -28.96
N ASN A 130 19.91 9.25 -28.53
CA ASN A 130 20.67 8.28 -27.74
C ASN A 130 20.55 8.57 -26.24
N ASP A 131 21.43 9.40 -25.70
CA ASP A 131 21.59 9.67 -24.26
C ASP A 131 20.81 10.90 -23.76
N GLU A 132 19.62 11.13 -24.32
CA GLU A 132 18.76 12.24 -23.90
C GLU A 132 17.98 11.86 -22.64
N ALA A 133 18.33 12.50 -21.53
CA ALA A 133 17.79 12.23 -20.20
C ALA A 133 16.26 12.36 -20.10
N ARG A 134 15.65 13.25 -20.89
CA ARG A 134 14.19 13.44 -20.94
C ARG A 134 13.46 12.32 -21.70
N ASN A 135 14.20 11.47 -22.42
CA ASN A 135 13.66 10.37 -23.22
C ASN A 135 14.09 8.99 -22.70
N LEU A 136 14.63 8.90 -21.48
CA LEU A 136 15.12 7.64 -20.90
C LEU A 136 14.55 7.38 -19.50
N VAL A 137 14.09 6.16 -19.27
CA VAL A 137 13.68 5.64 -17.95
C VAL A 137 14.22 4.22 -17.74
N PRO A 138 14.35 3.72 -16.49
CA PRO A 138 14.61 2.31 -16.26
C PRO A 138 13.37 1.49 -16.67
N GLU A 139 13.48 0.74 -17.76
CA GLU A 139 12.44 -0.18 -18.21
C GLU A 139 12.89 -1.61 -18.05
N THR A 140 12.03 -2.51 -17.61
CA THR A 140 12.37 -3.93 -17.65
C THR A 140 12.59 -4.39 -19.09
N ALA A 141 13.47 -5.36 -19.32
CA ALA A 141 13.63 -5.99 -20.64
C ALA A 141 12.29 -6.56 -21.16
N TYR A 142 11.43 -7.05 -20.25
CA TYR A 142 10.11 -7.55 -20.60
C TYR A 142 9.17 -6.46 -21.12
N LEU A 143 9.16 -5.27 -20.50
CA LEU A 143 8.43 -4.09 -20.99
C LEU A 143 9.04 -3.59 -22.30
N ASN A 144 10.35 -3.37 -22.34
CA ASN A 144 11.00 -2.73 -23.47
C ASN A 144 10.97 -3.63 -24.72
N THR A 145 11.53 -4.83 -24.64
CA THR A 145 11.74 -5.72 -25.78
C THR A 145 10.80 -6.94 -25.81
N GLY A 146 9.89 -7.06 -24.87
CA GLY A 146 8.87 -8.13 -24.85
C GLY A 146 9.33 -9.48 -24.33
N ALA A 147 10.58 -9.61 -23.89
CA ALA A 147 11.13 -10.85 -23.37
C ALA A 147 12.23 -10.58 -22.35
N LEU A 148 12.49 -11.55 -21.47
CA LEU A 148 13.61 -11.47 -20.53
C LEU A 148 14.97 -11.48 -21.24
N LYS A 149 15.05 -12.15 -22.39
CA LYS A 149 16.23 -12.24 -23.23
C LYS A 149 15.80 -12.20 -24.69
N SER A 150 16.59 -11.52 -25.51
CA SER A 150 16.29 -11.25 -26.92
C SER A 150 15.02 -10.39 -27.07
N MET A 151 14.51 -10.27 -28.30
CA MET A 151 13.36 -9.46 -28.63
C MET A 151 12.15 -10.34 -28.94
N ASN A 152 10.97 -9.91 -28.55
CA ASN A 152 9.69 -10.51 -28.91
C ASN A 152 8.69 -9.39 -29.28
N SER A 153 8.65 -9.06 -30.57
CA SER A 153 7.73 -8.06 -31.13
C SER A 153 6.28 -8.55 -31.20
N GLY A 154 5.98 -9.81 -30.88
CA GLY A 154 4.62 -10.33 -30.77
C GLY A 154 4.00 -10.16 -29.38
N ASN A 155 4.79 -9.73 -28.38
CA ASN A 155 4.27 -9.53 -27.03
C ASN A 155 3.52 -8.20 -26.91
N LYS A 156 2.18 -8.25 -26.95
CA LYS A 156 1.29 -7.08 -26.78
C LYS A 156 1.44 -6.32 -25.45
N LYS A 157 2.25 -6.80 -24.51
CA LYS A 157 2.58 -6.13 -23.24
C LYS A 157 3.89 -5.31 -23.31
N SER A 158 4.51 -5.19 -24.48
CA SER A 158 5.80 -4.52 -24.65
C SER A 158 5.75 -3.30 -25.56
N MET A 159 6.67 -2.37 -25.32
CA MET A 159 6.89 -1.19 -26.17
C MET A 159 7.19 -1.61 -27.61
N LEU A 160 8.10 -2.58 -27.77
CA LEU A 160 8.51 -3.10 -29.08
C LEU A 160 7.35 -3.55 -29.96
N TYR A 161 6.30 -4.16 -29.41
CA TYR A 161 5.13 -4.56 -30.20
C TYR A 161 4.52 -3.33 -30.89
N TYR A 162 4.14 -2.31 -30.13
CA TYR A 162 3.46 -1.13 -30.68
C TYR A 162 4.38 -0.31 -31.58
N GLU A 163 5.62 -0.07 -31.17
CA GLU A 163 6.57 0.69 -31.99
C GLU A 163 6.90 0.01 -33.32
N SER A 164 6.98 -1.34 -33.35
CA SER A 164 7.18 -2.07 -34.62
C SER A 164 5.99 -1.93 -35.56
N HIS A 165 4.77 -1.94 -35.01
CA HIS A 165 3.55 -1.76 -35.81
C HIS A 165 3.38 -0.31 -36.27
N LEU A 166 3.67 0.68 -35.44
CA LEU A 166 3.68 2.09 -35.82
C LEU A 166 4.71 2.38 -36.92
N ALA A 167 5.92 1.81 -36.81
CA ALA A 167 6.93 1.92 -37.85
C ALA A 167 6.48 1.27 -39.18
N SER A 168 5.77 0.16 -39.10
CA SER A 168 5.19 -0.52 -40.28
C SER A 168 4.05 0.30 -40.89
N TRP A 169 3.22 0.92 -40.06
CA TRP A 169 2.14 1.81 -40.49
C TRP A 169 2.69 3.05 -41.22
N LEU A 170 3.73 3.70 -40.68
CA LEU A 170 4.42 4.80 -41.37
C LEU A 170 5.01 4.35 -42.71
N LYS A 171 5.57 3.13 -42.77
CA LYS A 171 6.15 2.57 -44.00
C LYS A 171 5.13 2.34 -45.10
N SER A 172 3.91 1.89 -44.74
CA SER A 172 2.81 1.70 -45.70
C SER A 172 2.09 3.00 -46.05
N HIS A 173 2.13 4.01 -45.17
CA HIS A 173 1.51 5.32 -45.36
C HIS A 173 2.57 6.42 -45.44
N ARG A 174 3.45 6.37 -46.43
CA ARG A 174 4.65 7.23 -46.50
C ARG A 174 4.38 8.74 -46.50
N THR A 175 3.21 9.16 -46.99
CA THR A 175 2.77 10.56 -47.05
C THR A 175 1.98 11.00 -45.81
N TYR A 176 1.75 10.08 -44.87
CA TYR A 176 1.03 10.35 -43.64
C TYR A 176 2.03 10.66 -42.54
N ARG A 177 1.52 11.29 -41.47
CA ARG A 177 2.28 11.61 -40.28
C ARG A 177 1.73 10.81 -39.10
N LEU A 178 2.62 10.33 -38.26
CA LEU A 178 2.30 9.76 -36.96
C LEU A 178 2.49 10.84 -35.92
N ASP A 179 1.51 11.03 -35.05
CA ASP A 179 1.66 11.71 -33.77
C ASP A 179 1.67 10.65 -32.66
N TYR A 180 2.73 10.67 -31.84
CA TYR A 180 3.02 9.64 -30.85
C TYR A 180 3.56 10.24 -29.56
N GLN A 181 2.77 10.13 -28.49
CA GLN A 181 3.11 10.58 -27.14
C GLN A 181 3.40 9.37 -26.25
N VAL A 182 4.52 9.42 -25.55
CA VAL A 182 4.94 8.38 -24.60
C VAL A 182 5.17 9.00 -23.23
N THR A 183 4.40 8.52 -22.27
CA THR A 183 4.32 9.12 -20.94
C THR A 183 4.59 8.08 -19.86
N PRO A 184 5.69 8.21 -19.09
CA PRO A 184 5.88 7.41 -17.89
C PRO A 184 4.86 7.80 -16.81
N LEU A 185 4.26 6.80 -16.17
CA LEU A 185 3.28 6.97 -15.10
C LEU A 185 3.87 6.48 -13.78
N TYR A 186 4.04 7.42 -12.85
CA TYR A 186 4.61 7.19 -11.53
C TYR A 186 3.53 7.15 -10.47
N ASN A 187 3.73 6.37 -9.40
CA ASN A 187 2.98 6.55 -8.16
C ASN A 187 3.76 7.50 -7.25
N ALA A 188 3.19 8.67 -6.99
CA ALA A 188 3.73 9.69 -6.09
C ALA A 188 5.24 9.94 -6.29
N GLN A 189 6.04 9.60 -5.29
CA GLN A 189 7.47 9.93 -5.19
C GLN A 189 8.40 8.84 -5.74
N GLU A 190 7.85 7.77 -6.32
CA GLU A 190 8.62 6.64 -6.88
C GLU A 190 9.55 7.07 -8.02
N LEU A 191 10.79 6.56 -8.02
CA LEU A 191 11.77 6.88 -9.06
C LEU A 191 11.54 6.12 -10.37
N LEU A 192 10.95 4.92 -10.30
CA LEU A 192 10.62 4.14 -11.49
C LEU A 192 9.14 4.32 -11.86
N PRO A 193 8.82 4.44 -13.16
CA PRO A 193 7.42 4.42 -13.58
C PRO A 193 6.84 3.03 -13.36
N ARG A 194 5.60 2.96 -12.86
CA ARG A 194 4.82 1.72 -12.72
C ARG A 194 4.29 1.27 -14.08
N GLN A 195 3.94 2.23 -14.93
CA GLN A 195 3.46 1.99 -16.28
C GLN A 195 4.04 3.01 -17.26
N ILE A 196 4.05 2.65 -18.53
CA ILE A 196 4.23 3.58 -19.65
C ILE A 196 2.90 3.66 -20.40
N ARG A 197 2.43 4.87 -20.66
CA ARG A 197 1.31 5.12 -21.58
C ARG A 197 1.86 5.43 -22.96
N LEU A 198 1.32 4.74 -23.96
CA LEU A 198 1.47 5.05 -25.37
C LEU A 198 0.18 5.71 -25.85
N ALA A 199 0.26 6.83 -26.54
CA ALA A 199 -0.87 7.43 -27.24
C ALA A 199 -0.47 7.76 -28.67
N TYR A 200 -1.26 7.31 -29.65
CA TYR A 200 -0.93 7.49 -31.06
C TYR A 200 -2.16 7.79 -31.92
N VAL A 201 -1.97 8.69 -32.89
CA VAL A 201 -2.95 9.03 -33.93
C VAL A 201 -2.21 9.33 -35.24
N GLY A 202 -2.84 9.00 -36.37
CA GLY A 202 -2.32 9.31 -37.69
C GLY A 202 -2.91 10.61 -38.24
N TYR A 203 -2.19 11.27 -39.14
CA TYR A 203 -2.68 12.37 -39.94
C TYR A 203 -2.40 12.09 -41.41
N SER A 204 -3.41 12.21 -42.25
CA SER A 204 -3.24 12.21 -43.71
C SER A 204 -2.41 13.42 -44.18
N LYS A 205 -1.99 13.43 -45.45
CA LYS A 205 -1.25 14.56 -46.04
C LYS A 205 -1.96 15.91 -45.89
N GLY A 206 -3.29 15.93 -45.83
CA GLY A 206 -4.09 17.15 -45.64
C GLY A 206 -4.34 17.52 -44.17
N GLY A 207 -3.68 16.87 -43.22
CA GLY A 207 -3.88 17.13 -41.79
C GLY A 207 -5.15 16.56 -41.17
N LYS A 208 -5.92 15.75 -41.92
CA LYS A 208 -7.09 15.04 -41.37
C LYS A 208 -6.64 13.85 -40.52
N GLU A 209 -7.20 13.73 -39.32
CA GLU A 209 -7.00 12.61 -38.39
C GLU A 209 -7.37 11.26 -39.00
N VAL A 210 -6.58 10.25 -38.65
CA VAL A 210 -6.72 8.85 -39.07
C VAL A 210 -6.46 7.98 -37.84
N ALA A 211 -7.48 7.21 -37.43
CA ALA A 211 -7.35 6.27 -36.32
C ALA A 211 -6.37 5.13 -36.69
N ILE A 212 -5.57 4.71 -35.72
CA ILE A 212 -4.62 3.60 -35.87
C ILE A 212 -4.99 2.52 -34.83
N HIS A 213 -5.12 1.27 -35.29
CA HIS A 213 -5.44 0.12 -34.44
C HIS A 213 -4.60 -1.10 -34.83
N PHE A 214 -4.17 -1.87 -33.84
CA PHE A 214 -3.33 -3.06 -34.01
C PHE A 214 -3.97 -4.36 -33.48
N ASN A 215 -5.27 -4.31 -33.16
CA ASN A 215 -6.03 -5.45 -32.61
C ASN A 215 -5.41 -5.97 -31.31
N SER A 216 -4.92 -5.07 -30.46
CA SER A 216 -4.53 -5.39 -29.10
C SER A 216 -5.70 -5.12 -28.17
N SER A 217 -5.99 -6.07 -27.27
CA SER A 217 -7.04 -5.88 -26.26
C SER A 217 -6.74 -4.74 -25.28
N ARG A 218 -5.52 -4.18 -25.33
CA ARG A 218 -5.06 -3.05 -24.51
C ARG A 218 -5.27 -1.69 -25.16
N GLU A 219 -5.76 -1.65 -26.39
CA GLU A 219 -6.09 -0.41 -27.08
C GLU A 219 -7.38 0.16 -26.52
N GLU A 220 -7.28 1.35 -25.95
CA GLU A 220 -8.37 2.14 -25.39
C GLU A 220 -8.55 3.40 -26.23
N LYS A 221 -9.76 3.97 -26.20
CA LYS A 221 -10.03 5.28 -26.82
C LYS A 221 -9.42 6.38 -25.96
N GLY A 222 -8.57 7.21 -26.55
CA GLY A 222 -8.06 8.45 -25.97
C GLY A 222 -8.87 9.68 -26.39
N THR A 223 -8.34 10.87 -26.06
CA THR A 223 -8.84 12.15 -26.54
C THR A 223 -8.37 12.39 -27.98
N ASP A 224 -9.12 13.23 -28.71
CA ASP A 224 -8.72 13.75 -30.02
C ASP A 224 -8.36 12.63 -31.02
N GLY A 225 -9.19 11.59 -31.04
CA GLY A 225 -9.05 10.45 -31.96
C GLY A 225 -7.87 9.51 -31.67
N ALA A 226 -7.08 9.77 -30.62
CA ALA A 226 -5.93 8.94 -30.28
C ALA A 226 -6.32 7.56 -29.75
N THR A 227 -5.53 6.56 -30.10
CA THR A 227 -5.55 5.26 -29.45
C THR A 227 -4.55 5.29 -28.29
N VAL A 228 -4.96 4.83 -27.11
CA VAL A 228 -4.14 4.81 -25.89
C VAL A 228 -3.89 3.38 -25.42
N VAL A 229 -2.68 3.09 -24.94
CA VAL A 229 -2.29 1.79 -24.39
C VAL A 229 -1.49 2.00 -23.11
N TYR A 230 -1.82 1.22 -22.06
CA TYR A 230 -1.07 1.19 -20.80
C TYR A 230 -0.25 -0.10 -20.66
N LEU A 231 1.06 0.04 -20.49
CA LEU A 231 2.01 -1.07 -20.37
C LEU A 231 2.66 -1.08 -18.99
N ASN A 232 2.69 -2.24 -18.34
CA ASN A 232 3.29 -2.37 -17.01
C ASN A 232 4.81 -2.45 -17.13
N ASN A 233 5.52 -1.62 -16.36
CA ASN A 233 6.96 -1.75 -16.17
C ASN A 233 7.23 -2.85 -15.14
N ASP A 234 7.03 -4.10 -15.55
CA ASP A 234 7.14 -5.28 -14.70
C ASP A 234 7.97 -6.38 -15.37
N SER A 235 8.45 -7.35 -14.59
CA SER A 235 9.20 -8.50 -15.09
C SER A 235 8.76 -9.79 -14.42
N PRO A 236 8.61 -10.91 -15.16
CA PRO A 236 8.26 -12.21 -14.58
C PRO A 236 9.34 -12.82 -13.67
N ASN A 237 10.57 -12.30 -13.67
CA ASN A 237 11.69 -12.82 -12.87
C ASN A 237 12.22 -11.84 -11.80
N ALA A 238 11.43 -10.83 -11.44
CA ALA A 238 11.83 -9.87 -10.41
C ALA A 238 10.66 -9.33 -9.58
N ILE A 239 10.94 -9.03 -8.32
CA ILE A 239 10.11 -8.13 -7.50
C ILE A 239 10.86 -6.80 -7.46
N ILE A 240 10.23 -5.75 -7.98
CA ILE A 240 10.83 -4.42 -8.14
C ILE A 240 10.34 -3.49 -7.03
N ASN A 241 11.27 -2.80 -6.39
CA ASN A 241 11.00 -1.64 -5.55
C ASN A 241 11.00 -0.39 -6.44
N TYR A 242 9.83 0.14 -6.73
CA TYR A 242 9.69 1.29 -7.61
C TYR A 242 10.11 2.60 -6.95
N THR A 243 10.19 2.62 -5.61
CA THR A 243 10.63 3.79 -4.85
C THR A 243 12.05 4.20 -5.22
N ASP A 244 12.97 3.24 -5.33
CA ASP A 244 14.40 3.49 -5.53
C ASP A 244 15.03 2.73 -6.71
N GLY A 245 14.27 1.83 -7.35
CA GLY A 245 14.71 1.01 -8.47
C GLY A 245 15.43 -0.28 -8.09
N THR A 246 15.59 -0.57 -6.79
CA THR A 246 16.15 -1.84 -6.33
C THR A 246 15.24 -3.01 -6.69
N ALA A 247 15.80 -4.22 -6.81
CA ALA A 247 15.00 -5.39 -7.17
C ALA A 247 15.54 -6.68 -6.55
N LYS A 248 14.62 -7.62 -6.29
CA LYS A 248 14.94 -8.99 -5.85
C LYS A 248 14.69 -9.97 -7.00
N ASN A 249 15.70 -10.78 -7.31
CA ASN A 249 15.57 -11.85 -8.30
C ASN A 249 14.56 -12.91 -7.83
N THR A 250 13.63 -13.28 -8.71
CA THR A 250 12.78 -14.46 -8.56
C THR A 250 12.90 -15.36 -9.79
N LEU A 251 12.89 -16.69 -9.67
CA LEU A 251 12.83 -17.54 -10.87
C LEU A 251 11.45 -17.50 -11.55
N ASN A 252 10.40 -17.32 -10.74
CA ASN A 252 9.02 -17.11 -11.19
C ASN A 252 8.31 -16.21 -10.17
N LYS A 253 8.11 -14.94 -10.52
CA LYS A 253 7.52 -13.92 -9.64
C LYS A 253 6.15 -14.35 -9.11
N LYS A 254 5.29 -14.89 -9.98
CA LYS A 254 3.92 -15.31 -9.60
C LYS A 254 3.96 -16.40 -8.54
N LYS A 255 4.78 -17.43 -8.74
CA LYS A 255 4.95 -18.52 -7.77
C LYS A 255 5.55 -17.99 -6.45
N THR A 256 6.53 -17.09 -6.53
CA THR A 256 7.15 -16.49 -5.34
C THR A 256 6.15 -15.66 -4.54
N ILE A 257 5.32 -14.83 -5.18
CA ILE A 257 4.29 -14.05 -4.50
C ILE A 257 3.24 -14.98 -3.88
N ALA A 258 2.75 -15.97 -4.62
CA ALA A 258 1.77 -16.92 -4.09
C ALA A 258 2.30 -17.68 -2.85
N ALA A 259 3.58 -18.09 -2.87
CA ALA A 259 4.22 -18.75 -1.73
C ALA A 259 4.43 -17.81 -0.54
N ALA A 260 4.76 -16.54 -0.79
CA ALA A 260 4.89 -15.53 0.27
C ALA A 260 3.53 -15.21 0.90
N GLU A 261 2.47 -15.11 0.09
CA GLU A 261 1.10 -14.93 0.57
C GLU A 261 0.65 -16.13 1.41
N SER A 262 0.88 -17.36 0.95
CA SER A 262 0.56 -18.56 1.74
C SER A 262 1.36 -18.64 3.05
N ALA A 263 2.65 -18.27 3.03
CA ALA A 263 3.47 -18.23 4.24
C ALA A 263 3.03 -17.10 5.19
N SER A 264 2.60 -15.94 4.67
CA SER A 264 2.05 -14.85 5.48
C SER A 264 0.71 -15.23 6.13
N ARG A 265 -0.15 -15.97 5.42
CA ARG A 265 -1.40 -16.50 5.98
C ARG A 265 -1.14 -17.57 7.04
N SER A 266 -0.20 -18.47 6.79
CA SER A 266 0.19 -19.51 7.75
C SER A 266 0.87 -18.94 9.01
N SER A 267 1.63 -17.86 8.89
CA SER A 267 2.21 -17.16 10.06
C SER A 267 1.18 -16.33 10.82
N SER A 268 0.19 -15.73 10.15
CA SER A 268 -0.97 -15.13 10.84
C SER A 268 -1.84 -16.18 11.54
N GLU A 269 -2.05 -17.36 10.95
CA GLU A 269 -2.81 -18.47 11.55
C GLU A 269 -2.05 -19.12 12.73
N SER A 270 -0.74 -19.28 12.61
CA SER A 270 0.12 -19.77 13.70
C SER A 270 0.17 -18.79 14.87
N SER A 271 0.17 -17.48 14.60
CA SER A 271 0.15 -16.46 15.66
C SER A 271 -1.23 -16.28 16.31
N SER A 272 -2.34 -16.51 15.58
CA SER A 272 -3.67 -16.63 16.21
C SER A 272 -3.81 -17.90 17.06
N ALA A 273 -3.29 -19.04 16.60
CA ALA A 273 -3.33 -20.29 17.36
C ALA A 273 -2.45 -20.23 18.63
N TYR A 274 -1.29 -19.58 18.57
CA TYR A 274 -0.48 -19.31 19.77
C TYR A 274 -1.15 -18.36 20.75
N LYS A 275 -1.85 -17.31 20.26
CA LYS A 275 -2.65 -16.42 21.12
C LYS A 275 -3.79 -17.16 21.80
N GLU A 276 -4.55 -17.95 21.05
CA GLU A 276 -5.66 -18.75 21.57
C GLU A 276 -5.20 -19.82 22.57
N TYR A 277 -4.05 -20.47 22.33
CA TYR A 277 -3.43 -21.38 23.28
C TYR A 277 -2.94 -20.67 24.56
N SER A 278 -2.37 -19.46 24.44
CA SER A 278 -1.92 -18.66 25.59
C SER A 278 -3.08 -18.11 26.43
N GLU A 279 -4.19 -17.72 25.80
CA GLU A 279 -5.42 -17.29 26.47
C GLU A 279 -6.15 -18.46 27.14
N SER A 280 -6.15 -19.63 26.51
CA SER A 280 -6.68 -20.85 27.13
C SER A 280 -5.86 -21.29 28.34
N SER A 281 -4.52 -21.28 28.24
CA SER A 281 -3.63 -21.64 29.36
C SER A 281 -3.73 -20.67 30.54
N SER A 282 -3.92 -19.37 30.30
CA SER A 282 -4.11 -18.37 31.37
C SER A 282 -5.45 -18.53 32.08
N ARG A 283 -6.55 -18.81 31.35
CA ARG A 283 -7.86 -19.11 31.95
C ARG A 283 -7.86 -20.38 32.80
N SER A 284 -7.10 -21.40 32.39
CA SER A 284 -6.91 -22.62 33.18
C SER A 284 -6.19 -22.34 34.51
N ALA A 285 -5.15 -21.49 34.48
CA ALA A 285 -4.38 -21.12 35.67
C ALA A 285 -5.20 -20.24 36.65
N GLU A 286 -6.06 -19.35 36.13
CA GLU A 286 -6.99 -18.58 36.96
C GLU A 286 -8.05 -19.47 37.62
N SER A 287 -8.60 -20.43 36.89
CA SER A 287 -9.54 -21.45 37.41
C SER A 287 -8.92 -22.30 38.53
N GLU A 288 -7.69 -22.78 38.35
CA GLU A 288 -6.96 -23.50 39.40
C GLU A 288 -6.67 -22.61 40.62
N SER A 289 -6.37 -21.33 40.41
CA SER A 289 -6.13 -20.38 41.51
C SER A 289 -7.41 -20.11 42.31
N GLN A 290 -8.56 -19.96 41.64
CA GLN A 290 -9.86 -19.74 42.27
C GLN A 290 -10.36 -20.99 43.02
N SER A 291 -10.13 -22.19 42.48
CA SER A 291 -10.48 -23.44 43.17
C SER A 291 -9.61 -23.68 44.42
N ARG A 292 -8.31 -23.32 44.37
CA ARG A 292 -7.42 -23.34 45.54
C ARG A 292 -7.83 -22.31 46.60
N ALA A 293 -8.21 -21.10 46.20
CA ALA A 293 -8.72 -20.09 47.13
C ALA A 293 -10.03 -20.55 47.79
N SER A 294 -10.91 -21.19 47.02
CA SER A 294 -12.17 -21.74 47.54
C SER A 294 -11.96 -22.90 48.50
N SER A 295 -11.01 -23.81 48.22
CA SER A 295 -10.68 -24.91 49.13
C SER A 295 -9.97 -24.44 50.41
N GLN A 296 -9.11 -23.41 50.31
CA GLN A 296 -8.54 -22.74 51.47
C GLN A 296 -9.62 -22.10 52.35
N ALA A 297 -10.58 -21.37 51.77
CA ALA A 297 -11.69 -20.78 52.52
C ALA A 297 -12.56 -21.84 53.22
N VAL A 298 -12.77 -23.01 52.60
CA VAL A 298 -13.48 -24.14 53.23
C VAL A 298 -12.66 -24.75 54.38
N SER A 299 -11.34 -24.84 54.23
CA SER A 299 -10.47 -25.33 55.31
C SER A 299 -10.36 -24.34 56.49
N GLU A 300 -10.28 -23.04 56.20
CA GLU A 300 -10.26 -21.98 57.22
C GLU A 300 -11.59 -21.90 57.96
N SER A 301 -12.73 -21.96 57.25
CA SER A 301 -14.05 -21.98 57.90
C SER A 301 -14.25 -23.22 58.79
N LYS A 302 -13.73 -24.38 58.39
CA LYS A 302 -13.75 -25.58 59.24
C LYS A 302 -12.83 -25.44 60.46
N ALA A 303 -11.64 -24.88 60.30
CA ALA A 303 -10.73 -24.62 61.42
C ALA A 303 -11.31 -23.59 62.41
N ILE A 304 -11.99 -22.56 61.91
CA ILE A 304 -12.70 -21.57 62.74
C ILE A 304 -13.85 -22.25 63.50
N ALA A 305 -14.64 -23.13 62.86
CA ALA A 305 -15.70 -23.86 63.53
C ALA A 305 -15.19 -24.83 64.62
N ASP A 306 -14.08 -25.52 64.35
CA ASP A 306 -13.42 -26.39 65.33
C ASP A 306 -12.83 -25.57 66.51
N SER A 307 -12.23 -24.40 66.22
CA SER A 307 -11.76 -23.46 67.24
C SER A 307 -12.91 -22.97 68.12
N GLN A 308 -14.01 -22.50 67.52
CA GLN A 308 -15.20 -22.05 68.25
C GLN A 308 -15.86 -23.16 69.08
N SER A 309 -15.84 -24.41 68.60
CA SER A 309 -16.30 -25.57 69.36
C SER A 309 -15.40 -25.88 70.56
N SER A 310 -14.07 -25.77 70.39
CA SER A 310 -13.10 -25.93 71.47
C SER A 310 -13.14 -24.78 72.48
N GLU A 311 -13.36 -23.56 72.02
CA GLU A 311 -13.56 -22.36 72.83
C GLU A 311 -14.87 -22.46 73.62
N ALA A 312 -15.96 -22.92 73.01
CA ALA A 312 -17.23 -23.13 73.71
C ALA A 312 -17.11 -24.22 74.80
N LYS A 313 -16.36 -25.30 74.54
CA LYS A 313 -16.04 -26.31 75.57
C LYS A 313 -15.17 -25.74 76.68
N SER A 314 -14.18 -24.92 76.32
CA SER A 314 -13.27 -24.27 77.28
C SER A 314 -14.00 -23.21 78.11
N GLN A 315 -14.93 -22.46 77.52
CA GLN A 315 -15.78 -21.49 78.20
C GLN A 315 -16.83 -22.17 79.08
N ALA A 316 -17.38 -23.32 78.70
CA ALA A 316 -18.24 -24.10 79.57
C ALA A 316 -17.47 -24.65 80.79
N LEU A 317 -16.23 -25.09 80.59
CA LEU A 317 -15.34 -25.52 81.67
C LEU A 317 -14.92 -24.34 82.56
N ALA A 318 -14.63 -23.19 81.95
CA ALA A 318 -14.31 -21.96 82.66
C ALA A 318 -15.52 -21.35 83.37
N GLN A 319 -16.74 -21.53 82.88
CA GLN A 319 -17.97 -21.14 83.59
C GLN A 319 -18.27 -22.09 84.75
N SER A 320 -17.97 -23.38 84.65
CA SER A 320 -18.06 -24.29 85.80
C SER A 320 -16.99 -23.97 86.86
N GLN A 321 -15.77 -23.61 86.44
CA GLN A 321 -14.68 -23.20 87.34
C GLN A 321 -14.86 -21.78 87.88
N ALA A 322 -15.42 -20.85 87.10
CA ALA A 322 -15.74 -19.50 87.54
C ALA A 322 -17.01 -19.45 88.40
N ALA A 323 -17.94 -20.41 88.29
CA ALA A 323 -18.98 -20.59 89.30
C ALA A 323 -18.38 -21.10 90.64
N GLU A 324 -17.30 -21.89 90.59
CA GLU A 324 -16.52 -22.25 91.78
C GLU A 324 -15.69 -21.05 92.30
N GLU A 325 -15.13 -20.19 91.44
CA GLU A 325 -14.25 -19.07 91.83
C GLU A 325 -14.98 -17.73 92.08
N GLN A 326 -16.19 -17.50 91.55
CA GLN A 326 -17.07 -16.38 91.93
C GLN A 326 -17.69 -16.55 93.32
N SER A 327 -17.46 -17.70 93.97
CA SER A 327 -17.58 -17.79 95.43
C SER A 327 -16.41 -17.16 96.19
N LYS A 328 -15.32 -16.74 95.51
CA LYS A 328 -14.03 -16.40 96.16
C LYS A 328 -13.35 -15.08 95.82
N ALA A 329 -13.66 -14.34 94.76
CA ALA A 329 -12.86 -13.13 94.47
C ALA A 329 -13.61 -12.00 93.75
N ALA A 330 -13.98 -10.96 94.51
CA ALA A 330 -14.36 -9.65 94.00
C ALA A 330 -13.49 -8.60 94.71
N SER A 331 -12.35 -8.19 94.13
CA SER A 331 -11.68 -6.91 94.46
C SER A 331 -10.65 -6.49 93.39
N GLN A 332 -10.94 -5.35 92.74
CA GLN A 332 -10.01 -4.32 92.26
C GLN A 332 -9.26 -4.46 90.91
N SER A 333 -9.00 -3.28 90.32
CA SER A 333 -8.89 -2.96 88.88
C SER A 333 -7.82 -1.86 88.62
N SER A 334 -7.41 -1.71 87.34
CA SER A 334 -6.93 -0.50 86.61
C SER A 334 -5.40 -0.21 86.53
N VAL A 335 -4.74 0.43 85.52
CA VAL A 335 -5.03 0.99 84.15
C VAL A 335 -3.73 1.60 83.49
N GLU A 336 -3.65 1.64 82.13
CA GLU A 336 -3.07 2.59 81.10
C GLU A 336 -1.58 3.01 80.82
N SER A 337 -1.46 3.63 79.61
CA SER A 337 -0.41 3.95 78.60
C SER A 337 0.15 5.41 78.54
N SER A 338 1.10 5.74 77.61
CA SER A 338 1.19 6.99 76.75
C SER A 338 2.53 7.22 75.93
N VAL A 339 2.62 8.31 75.11
CA VAL A 339 3.31 8.62 73.78
C VAL A 339 4.23 9.91 73.79
N VAL A 340 5.05 10.30 72.73
CA VAL A 340 5.43 11.71 72.22
C VAL A 340 6.32 11.78 70.89
N THR A 341 6.33 12.90 70.09
CA THR A 341 7.12 13.29 68.83
C THR A 341 7.59 14.81 68.71
N THR A 342 8.54 15.20 67.79
CA THR A 342 9.02 16.62 67.42
C THR A 342 9.59 16.81 65.96
N ASP A 343 9.61 18.07 65.38
CA ASP A 343 9.80 18.54 63.94
C ASP A 343 11.17 19.20 63.46
N ASN A 344 11.50 19.22 62.13
CA ASN A 344 12.68 19.89 61.46
C ASN A 344 12.46 20.36 59.96
N ASN A 345 12.41 21.67 59.58
CA ASN A 345 11.89 22.14 58.24
C ASN A 345 12.65 23.26 57.42
N ILE A 346 14.00 23.32 57.32
CA ILE A 346 14.74 24.34 56.50
C ILE A 346 15.86 23.73 55.62
N ASN A 347 16.07 24.23 54.38
CA ASN A 347 17.19 23.82 53.50
C ASN A 347 18.51 24.55 53.79
N SER A 348 19.39 23.92 54.55
CA SER A 348 20.67 24.48 54.98
C SER A 348 21.86 24.23 54.03
N THR A 349 21.64 23.75 52.80
CA THR A 349 22.73 23.46 51.84
C THR A 349 22.97 24.61 50.86
N ASP A 350 24.18 24.66 50.30
CA ASP A 350 24.69 25.63 49.31
C ASP A 350 24.27 25.35 47.85
N HIS A 351 23.47 24.31 47.61
CA HIS A 351 22.93 23.94 46.31
C HIS A 351 21.39 23.79 46.35
N TYR A 352 20.76 23.85 45.18
CA TYR A 352 19.32 23.70 45.04
C TYR A 352 18.87 22.29 45.43
N LYS A 353 17.78 22.18 46.20
CA LYS A 353 17.14 20.90 46.54
C LYS A 353 15.78 20.75 45.87
N TRP A 354 15.38 19.52 45.58
CA TRP A 354 14.04 19.22 45.09
C TRP A 354 13.05 19.06 46.24
N ALA A 355 11.90 19.71 46.10
CA ALA A 355 10.73 19.54 46.94
C ALA A 355 9.60 18.89 46.12
N ILE A 356 8.86 17.97 46.73
CA ILE A 356 7.75 17.22 46.11
C ILE A 356 6.48 17.58 46.86
N GLN A 357 5.39 17.82 46.13
CA GLN A 357 4.10 18.15 46.72
C GLN A 357 3.56 16.94 47.52
N ASP A 358 2.94 17.19 48.68
CA ASP A 358 2.40 16.13 49.53
C ASP A 358 1.36 15.29 48.78
N GLY A 359 1.41 13.98 48.98
CA GLY A 359 0.63 13.00 48.22
C GLY A 359 1.32 12.49 46.94
N PHE A 360 2.46 13.07 46.54
CA PHE A 360 3.29 12.57 45.44
C PHE A 360 4.62 12.02 45.96
N ASN A 361 5.20 11.08 45.22
CA ASN A 361 6.53 10.54 45.46
C ASN A 361 7.42 10.78 44.23
N TRP A 362 8.68 10.35 44.29
CA TRP A 362 9.60 10.59 43.19
C TRP A 362 9.10 10.01 41.86
N ASP A 363 8.48 8.84 41.86
CA ASP A 363 8.09 8.13 40.63
C ASP A 363 6.94 8.82 39.90
N ASN A 364 6.03 9.49 40.62
CA ASN A 364 4.86 10.17 40.04
C ASN A 364 4.93 11.72 40.05
N ARG A 365 6.08 12.31 40.40
CA ARG A 365 6.25 13.77 40.59
C ARG A 365 6.18 14.66 39.34
N LYS A 366 6.01 14.13 38.12
CA LYS A 366 6.08 14.95 36.89
C LYS A 366 4.97 16.01 36.93
N GLY A 367 5.36 17.28 37.07
CA GLY A 367 4.43 18.41 37.24
C GLY A 367 4.16 18.82 38.70
N HIS A 368 4.61 18.03 39.68
CA HIS A 368 4.38 18.23 41.13
C HIS A 368 5.68 18.34 41.94
N SER A 369 6.79 18.69 41.28
CA SER A 369 8.09 18.92 41.93
C SER A 369 8.69 20.26 41.52
N THR A 370 9.42 20.89 42.44
CA THR A 370 10.09 22.18 42.22
C THR A 370 11.48 22.20 42.84
N ARG A 371 12.36 23.06 42.32
CA ARG A 371 13.71 23.28 42.87
C ARG A 371 13.70 24.49 43.79
N ILE A 372 14.09 24.29 45.04
CA ILE A 372 14.22 25.34 46.05
C ILE A 372 15.67 25.79 46.13
N ALA A 373 15.91 27.11 46.10
CA ALA A 373 17.23 27.68 46.22
C ALA A 373 17.86 27.43 47.61
N PRO A 374 19.20 27.44 47.72
CA PRO A 374 19.92 27.43 49.00
C PRO A 374 19.33 28.39 50.03
N GLY A 375 19.14 27.95 51.27
CA GLY A 375 18.68 28.79 52.39
C GLY A 375 17.20 29.19 52.37
N GLN A 376 16.41 28.78 51.36
CA GLN A 376 14.97 29.04 51.33
C GLN A 376 14.18 27.95 52.10
N PRO A 377 13.09 28.32 52.81
CA PRO A 377 12.25 27.37 53.52
C PRO A 377 11.47 26.47 52.55
N LEU A 378 10.99 25.33 53.05
CA LEU A 378 10.11 24.45 52.29
C LEU A 378 8.73 25.09 52.14
N PRO A 379 8.18 25.21 50.91
CA PRO A 379 6.82 25.69 50.72
C PRO A 379 5.79 24.80 51.43
N ALA A 380 4.69 25.38 51.92
CA ALA A 380 3.62 24.62 52.56
C ALA A 380 3.00 23.58 51.60
N GLY A 381 2.75 22.37 52.10
CA GLY A 381 2.21 21.26 51.29
C GLY A 381 3.25 20.56 50.43
N TYR A 382 4.54 20.72 50.75
CA TYR A 382 5.64 20.00 50.12
C TYR A 382 6.50 19.31 51.21
N HIS A 383 7.14 18.21 50.83
CA HIS A 383 8.21 17.55 51.59
C HIS A 383 9.52 17.56 50.79
N TRP A 384 10.66 17.51 51.48
CA TRP A 384 11.96 17.36 50.81
C TRP A 384 12.03 16.01 50.12
N GLN A 385 12.70 15.96 48.96
CA GLN A 385 13.09 14.67 48.38
C GLN A 385 13.95 13.91 49.40
N VAL A 386 13.46 12.74 49.83
CA VAL A 386 14.26 11.76 50.55
C VAL A 386 15.07 10.98 49.49
N GLN A 387 16.40 10.92 49.65
CA GLN A 387 17.28 10.14 48.76
C GLN A 387 17.24 8.67 49.09
#